data_AF-I6T8H5-F1
#
_entry.id   AF-I6T8H5-F1
#
_cell.length_a   1.000
_cell.length_b   1.000
_cell.length_c   1.000
_cell.angle_alpha   90.00
_cell.angle_beta   90.00
_cell.angle_gamma   90.00
#
_symmetry.space_group_name_H-M   'P 1'
#
loop_
_entity.id
_entity.type
_entity.pdbx_description
1 polymer ?
#
loop_
_entity_poly.entity_id
_entity_poly.type
_entity_poly.pdbx_seq_one_letter_code
_entity_poly.pdbx_strand_id
1 'polypeptide(L)'
;MIRRVAVINTRTDKVEFEAIGRISVDTEDKNKLVILVETGKNEYKKHLVNMTSWNMYVVEDLEGAKVNEYKYEVNYMPESIVPFTVTEKK
;
A
#
# COMPACT_ATOMS: atom_id res chain seq x y z
N MET A 1 3.13 -12.76 -3.42
CA MET A 1 3.18 -11.33 -3.76
C MET A 1 3.11 -10.44 -2.55
N ILE A 2 4.13 -9.58 -2.41
CA ILE A 2 4.10 -8.42 -1.52
C ILE A 2 3.50 -7.26 -2.32
N ARG A 3 2.62 -6.48 -1.69
CA ARG A 3 2.01 -5.29 -2.25
C ARG A 3 2.16 -4.12 -1.31
N ARG A 4 2.07 -2.92 -1.87
CA ARG A 4 1.88 -1.67 -1.14
C ARG A 4 0.53 -1.08 -1.52
N VAL A 5 -0.19 -0.60 -0.52
CA VAL A 5 -1.39 0.20 -0.70
C VAL A 5 -1.13 1.57 -0.10
N ALA A 6 -1.36 2.62 -0.85
CA ALA A 6 -1.29 4.00 -0.38
C ALA A 6 -2.62 4.71 -0.68
N VAL A 7 -3.18 5.40 0.30
CA VAL A 7 -4.35 6.27 0.15
C VAL A 7 -3.89 7.72 0.33
N ILE A 8 -4.21 8.55 -0.65
CA ILE A 8 -3.72 9.91 -0.76
C ILE A 8 -4.91 10.86 -0.81
N ASN A 9 -4.83 11.95 -0.07
CA ASN A 9 -5.80 13.02 -0.11
C ASN A 9 -5.45 14.01 -1.23
N THR A 10 -6.21 14.03 -2.30
CA THR A 10 -6.03 14.89 -3.48
C THR A 10 -6.22 16.39 -3.22
N ARG A 11 -6.70 16.80 -2.04
CA ARG A 11 -6.83 18.22 -1.66
C ARG A 11 -5.60 18.75 -0.92
N THR A 12 -4.91 17.88 -0.20
CA THR A 12 -3.72 18.24 0.60
C THR A 12 -2.45 17.58 0.09
N ASP A 13 -2.62 16.70 -0.87
CA ASP A 13 -1.67 15.80 -1.50
C ASP A 13 -0.97 14.82 -0.50
N LYS A 14 -1.36 14.81 0.78
CA LYS A 14 -0.77 13.95 1.83
C LYS A 14 -1.22 12.49 1.73
N VAL A 15 -0.32 11.59 2.10
CA VAL A 15 -0.66 10.17 2.37
C VAL A 15 -1.41 10.08 3.70
N GLU A 16 -2.63 9.57 3.68
CA GLU A 16 -3.48 9.39 4.86
C GLU A 16 -3.41 7.96 5.41
N PHE A 17 -3.05 6.99 4.56
CA PHE A 17 -2.88 5.59 4.94
C PHE A 17 -1.85 4.90 4.05
N GLU A 18 -1.01 4.06 4.64
CA GLU A 18 -0.09 3.18 3.93
C GLU A 18 -0.05 1.80 4.60
N ALA A 19 -0.06 0.74 3.78
CA ALA A 19 0.23 -0.61 4.22
C ALA A 19 1.12 -1.33 3.21
N ILE A 20 2.09 -2.09 3.71
CA ILE A 20 2.97 -2.94 2.89
C ILE A 20 2.99 -4.36 3.47
N GLY A 21 2.85 -5.37 2.62
CA GLY A 21 2.90 -6.77 3.03
C GLY A 21 2.23 -7.70 2.03
N ARG A 22 1.85 -8.89 2.48
CA ARG A 22 0.96 -9.77 1.69
C ARG A 22 -0.46 -9.26 1.81
N ILE A 23 -0.84 -8.41 0.86
CA ILE A 23 -2.10 -7.67 0.91
C ILE A 23 -3.09 -8.20 -0.13
N SER A 24 -4.35 -8.31 0.26
CA SER A 24 -5.51 -8.34 -0.63
C SER A 24 -6.32 -7.06 -0.45
N VAL A 25 -6.83 -6.50 -1.54
CA VAL A 25 -7.63 -5.27 -1.54
C VAL A 25 -8.96 -5.57 -2.21
N ASP A 26 -10.04 -5.20 -1.54
CA ASP A 26 -11.42 -5.27 -2.05
C ASP A 26 -11.94 -3.84 -2.28
N THR A 27 -12.40 -3.63 -3.51
CA THR A 27 -12.85 -2.34 -4.07
C THR A 27 -14.31 -2.40 -4.55
N GLU A 28 -15.09 -3.40 -4.14
CA GLU A 28 -16.48 -3.55 -4.59
C GLU A 28 -17.38 -2.39 -4.13
N ASP A 29 -17.07 -1.79 -2.98
CA ASP A 29 -17.79 -0.63 -2.44
C ASP A 29 -17.01 0.65 -2.66
N LYS A 30 -17.52 1.54 -3.52
CA LYS A 30 -16.90 2.84 -3.82
C LYS A 30 -16.68 3.74 -2.59
N ASN A 31 -17.39 3.51 -1.49
CA ASN A 31 -17.29 4.34 -0.28
C ASN A 31 -16.24 3.81 0.71
N LYS A 32 -15.63 2.65 0.46
CA LYS A 32 -14.61 2.11 1.36
C LYS A 32 -13.60 1.22 0.65
N LEU A 33 -12.36 1.27 1.11
CA LEU A 33 -11.33 0.32 0.73
C LEU A 33 -11.17 -0.71 1.84
N VAL A 34 -11.34 -2.00 1.54
CA VAL A 34 -11.12 -3.08 2.51
C VAL A 34 -9.78 -3.73 2.20
N ILE A 35 -8.88 -3.69 3.18
CA ILE A 35 -7.50 -4.16 3.05
C ILE A 35 -7.29 -5.29 4.05
N LEU A 36 -6.89 -6.46 3.55
CA LEU A 36 -6.50 -7.61 4.35
C LEU A 36 -4.99 -7.81 4.24
N VAL A 37 -4.32 -7.84 5.38
CA VAL A 37 -2.86 -8.07 5.47
C VAL A 37 -2.62 -9.37 6.19
N GLU A 38 -1.95 -10.33 5.53
CA GLU A 38 -1.47 -11.56 6.19
C GLU A 38 -0.25 -11.21 7.06
N THR A 39 -0.37 -11.36 8.38
CA THR A 39 0.69 -11.03 9.36
C THR A 39 1.38 -12.26 9.94
N GLY A 40 0.89 -13.45 9.61
CA GLY A 40 1.37 -14.75 10.10
C GLY A 40 0.62 -15.87 9.39
N LYS A 41 1.00 -17.13 9.62
CA LYS A 41 0.35 -18.28 8.96
C LYS A 41 -1.13 -18.34 9.33
N ASN A 42 -2.01 -18.03 8.38
CA ASN A 42 -3.45 -17.89 8.57
C ASN A 42 -3.87 -16.79 9.56
N GLU A 43 -3.01 -15.81 9.83
CA GLU A 43 -3.31 -14.67 10.68
C GLU A 43 -3.45 -13.41 9.82
N TYR A 44 -4.57 -12.71 9.97
CA TYR A 44 -4.91 -11.56 9.13
C TYR A 44 -5.32 -10.36 9.97
N LYS A 45 -4.86 -9.18 9.56
CA LYS A 45 -5.40 -7.89 10.02
C LYS A 45 -6.25 -7.27 8.92
N LYS A 46 -7.43 -6.79 9.31
CA LYS A 46 -8.36 -6.10 8.41
C LYS A 46 -8.33 -4.60 8.71
N HIS A 47 -8.18 -3.81 7.67
CA HIS A 47 -8.33 -2.36 7.70
C HIS A 47 -9.46 -1.97 6.77
N LEU A 48 -10.33 -1.08 7.24
CA LEU A 48 -11.41 -0.49 6.46
C LEU A 48 -11.15 1.01 6.41
N VAL A 49 -10.83 1.51 5.23
CA VAL A 49 -10.57 2.93 5.00
C VAL A 49 -11.81 3.53 4.34
N ASN A 50 -12.43 4.51 5.00
CA ASN A 50 -13.56 5.23 4.43
C ASN A 50 -13.06 6.11 3.27
N MET A 51 -13.72 6.03 2.12
CA MET A 51 -13.35 6.77 0.92
C MET A 51 -14.28 7.95 0.73
N THR A 52 -13.69 9.12 0.47
CA THR A 52 -14.41 10.34 0.10
C THR A 52 -14.10 10.74 -1.34
N SER A 53 -14.75 11.79 -1.83
CA SER A 53 -14.45 12.38 -3.14
C SER A 53 -13.02 12.93 -3.26
N TRP A 54 -12.32 13.11 -2.14
CA TRP A 54 -10.96 13.66 -2.11
C TRP A 54 -9.89 12.59 -2.00
N ASN A 55 -10.24 11.31 -1.94
CA ASN A 55 -9.28 10.23 -1.81
C ASN A 55 -8.95 9.62 -3.17
N MET A 56 -7.67 9.40 -3.43
CA MET A 56 -7.17 8.48 -4.44
C MET A 56 -6.41 7.36 -3.74
N TYR A 57 -6.30 6.19 -4.38
CA TYR A 57 -5.48 5.10 -3.85
C TYR A 57 -4.71 4.42 -4.97
N VAL A 58 -3.59 3.82 -4.60
CA VAL A 58 -2.76 3.00 -5.49
C VAL A 58 -2.48 1.67 -4.80
N VAL A 59 -2.58 0.58 -5.57
CA VAL A 59 -2.17 -0.76 -5.17
C VAL A 59 -1.02 -1.18 -6.07
N GLU A 60 0.15 -1.38 -5.49
CA GLU A 60 1.39 -1.65 -6.20
C GLU A 60 1.88 -3.06 -5.86
N ASP A 61 2.14 -3.89 -6.87
CA ASP A 61 2.81 -5.18 -6.69
C ASP A 61 4.32 -4.95 -6.58
N LEU A 62 4.92 -5.38 -5.47
CA LEU A 62 6.33 -5.14 -5.12
C LEU A 62 7.25 -6.34 -5.41
N GLU A 63 6.82 -7.31 -6.23
CA GLU A 63 7.69 -8.44 -6.58
C GLU A 63 8.89 -7.98 -7.42
N GLY A 64 10.11 -8.31 -6.96
CA GLY A 64 11.37 -8.05 -7.66
C GLY A 64 12.04 -9.34 -8.12
N ALA A 65 12.33 -9.45 -9.42
CA ALA A 65 13.06 -10.57 -9.99
C ALA A 65 14.50 -10.61 -9.46
N LYS A 66 15.01 -11.83 -9.27
CA LYS A 66 16.43 -12.05 -8.99
C LYS A 66 17.26 -11.52 -10.18
N VAL A 67 18.05 -10.48 -9.90
CA VAL A 67 19.19 -9.95 -10.68
C VAL A 67 18.87 -8.92 -11.80
N ASN A 68 18.60 -7.69 -11.36
CA ASN A 68 18.84 -6.37 -12.00
C ASN A 68 18.44 -6.12 -13.48
N GLU A 69 17.15 -5.85 -13.72
CA GLU A 69 16.61 -5.26 -14.97
C GLU A 69 15.28 -4.45 -14.79
N TYR A 70 14.85 -4.19 -13.55
CA TYR A 70 13.56 -3.59 -13.14
C TYR A 70 13.71 -2.26 -12.38
N LYS A 71 14.30 -1.22 -13.01
CA LYS A 71 14.28 0.13 -12.43
C LYS A 71 12.81 0.60 -12.34
N TYR A 72 12.34 0.91 -11.14
CA TYR A 72 11.01 1.48 -10.89
C TYR A 72 11.19 2.68 -9.94
N GLU A 73 10.64 3.83 -10.34
CA GLU A 73 10.68 5.08 -9.58
C GLU A 73 9.25 5.64 -9.58
N VAL A 74 8.63 5.68 -8.41
CA VAL A 74 7.30 6.28 -8.23
C VAL A 74 7.44 7.47 -7.29
N ASN A 75 7.24 8.65 -7.89
CA ASN A 75 7.30 9.92 -7.20
C ASN A 75 5.88 10.34 -6.81
N TYR A 76 5.59 10.30 -5.51
CA TYR A 76 4.39 10.90 -4.91
C TYR A 76 4.78 12.25 -4.31
N MET A 77 4.24 13.36 -4.84
CA MET A 77 4.34 14.68 -4.20
C MET A 77 3.08 14.92 -3.36
N PRO A 78 3.18 15.39 -2.09
CA PRO A 78 4.30 16.01 -1.38
C PRO A 78 4.78 15.16 -0.16
N GLU A 79 6.06 14.81 -0.21
CA GLU A 79 7.03 14.70 0.90
C GLU A 79 6.72 13.86 2.15
N SER A 80 5.70 12.98 2.19
CA SER A 80 5.36 12.25 3.43
C SER A 80 5.71 10.75 3.48
N ILE A 81 6.31 10.18 2.44
CA ILE A 81 6.73 8.77 2.45
C ILE A 81 8.22 8.69 2.78
N VAL A 82 8.54 8.31 4.02
CA VAL A 82 9.91 7.96 4.42
C VAL A 82 10.15 6.50 4.01
N PRO A 83 11.14 6.20 3.15
CA PRO A 83 11.45 4.83 2.76
C PRO A 83 11.91 4.00 3.97
N PHE A 84 11.44 2.76 4.07
CA PHE A 84 11.91 1.81 5.09
C PHE A 84 12.48 0.54 4.46
N THR A 85 13.41 -0.09 5.17
CA THR A 85 14.05 -1.35 4.73
C THR A 85 13.54 -2.49 5.59
N VAL A 86 13.02 -3.55 4.97
CA VAL A 86 12.62 -4.78 5.68
C VAL A 86 13.88 -5.62 5.93
N THR A 87 14.26 -5.78 7.19
CA THR A 87 15.34 -6.71 7.60
C THR A 87 14.74 -7.96 8.23
N GLU A 88 15.03 -9.13 7.67
CA GLU A 88 14.79 -10.41 8.34
C GLU A 88 15.81 -10.60 9.47
N LYS A 89 15.33 -10.88 10.70
CA LYS A 89 16.21 -11.33 11.78
C LYS A 89 16.56 -12.79 11.55
N LYS A 90 17.86 -13.06 11.44
CA LYS A 90 18.46 -14.40 11.44
C LYS A 90 18.38 -15.03 12.83
#